data_AF-A0A3D0VCS4-F1
#
_entry.id   AF-A0A3D0VCS4-F1
#
_cell.length_a   1.000
_cell.length_b   1.000
_cell.length_c   1.000
_cell.angle_alpha   90.00
_cell.angle_beta   90.00
_cell.angle_gamma   90.00
#
_symmetry.space_group_name_H-M   'P 1'
#
loop_
_entity.id
_entity.type
_entity.pdbx_description
1 polymer ?
#
loop_
_entity_poly.entity_id
_entity_poly.type
_entity_poly.pdbx_seq_one_letter_code
_entity_poly.pdbx_strand_id
1 'polypeptide(L)'
;TDGKKHMPKAIILSLIIAMLLYVAATLVLTGMQNYKDIDPKAGFASAFNGVGLPVIATIISVFAVLSILTVMLTFLLGVTRVWFSMSRDGLLPGWFAKTDRHGTPQRVTWIAGVASALLAGVFPIKAVADLTNIGILAAFVVVCFSVIVFRYKKPDAPRTFRLPLMPVIPAFGVLASAFLMFQLHWETWLRFVVWLVIGLIIYFGYGRKHSLMNPDSPRHEEAVEMHRPLA
;
A
#
# COMPACT_ATOMS: atom_id res chain seq x y z
N THR A 1 -21.26 -6.98 14.03
CA THR A 1 -20.53 -5.70 14.13
C THR A 1 -20.72 -4.93 12.83
N ASP A 2 -21.39 -3.77 12.89
CA ASP A 2 -21.73 -2.94 11.73
C ASP A 2 -20.54 -2.59 10.82
N GLY A 3 -19.31 -2.65 11.34
CA GLY A 3 -18.07 -2.43 10.57
C GLY A 3 -17.97 -3.25 9.28
N LYS A 4 -18.34 -4.53 9.25
CA LYS A 4 -18.22 -5.36 8.03
C LYS A 4 -19.11 -4.84 6.87
N LYS A 5 -20.20 -4.15 7.18
CA LYS A 5 -21.15 -3.59 6.20
C LYS A 5 -20.77 -2.17 5.76
N HIS A 6 -20.16 -1.37 6.64
CA HIS A 6 -19.75 0.00 6.34
C HIS A 6 -18.38 0.10 5.69
N MET A 7 -17.45 -0.82 5.96
CA MET A 7 -16.10 -0.82 5.39
C MET A 7 -16.09 -0.73 3.84
N PRO A 8 -16.85 -1.56 3.09
CA PRO A 8 -16.85 -1.45 1.62
C PRO A 8 -17.44 -0.14 1.11
N LYS A 9 -18.50 0.38 1.76
CA LYS A 9 -19.14 1.63 1.36
C LYS A 9 -18.22 2.83 1.59
N ALA A 10 -17.50 2.85 2.70
CA ALA A 10 -16.54 3.91 3.02
C ALA A 10 -15.37 3.94 2.00
N ILE A 11 -14.86 2.78 1.60
CA ILE A 11 -13.80 2.68 0.58
C ILE A 11 -14.28 3.23 -0.77
N ILE A 12 -15.47 2.82 -1.24
CA ILE A 12 -16.00 3.30 -2.54
C ILE A 12 -16.28 4.81 -2.50
N LEU A 13 -16.93 5.30 -1.45
CA LEU A 13 -17.27 6.72 -1.33
C LEU A 13 -16.03 7.60 -1.26
N SER A 14 -15.03 7.22 -0.45
CA SER A 14 -13.78 7.97 -0.33
C SER A 14 -13.00 8.00 -1.66
N LEU A 15 -12.98 6.90 -2.41
CA LEU A 15 -12.31 6.83 -3.71
C LEU A 15 -13.01 7.71 -4.76
N ILE A 16 -14.34 7.71 -4.81
CA ILE A 16 -15.11 8.55 -5.74
C ILE A 16 -14.86 10.04 -5.43
N ILE A 17 -14.94 10.43 -4.16
CA ILE A 17 -14.70 11.82 -3.75
C ILE A 17 -13.26 12.24 -4.11
N ALA A 18 -12.28 11.40 -3.79
CA ALA A 18 -10.88 11.67 -4.13
C ALA A 18 -10.65 11.80 -5.64
N MET A 19 -11.28 10.92 -6.44
CA MET A 19 -11.20 10.96 -7.90
C MET A 19 -11.80 12.26 -8.45
N LEU A 20 -12.98 12.67 -7.98
CA LEU A 20 -13.61 13.92 -8.42
C LEU A 20 -12.76 15.14 -8.06
N LEU A 21 -12.23 15.21 -6.84
CA LEU A 21 -11.36 16.30 -6.41
C LEU A 21 -10.06 16.33 -7.23
N TYR A 22 -9.49 15.17 -7.55
CA TYR A 22 -8.29 15.08 -8.40
C TYR A 22 -8.54 15.61 -9.82
N VAL A 23 -9.64 15.20 -10.46
CA VAL A 23 -10.02 15.68 -11.80
C VAL A 23 -10.30 17.19 -11.78
N ALA A 24 -11.04 17.67 -10.78
CA ALA A 24 -11.31 19.10 -10.65
C ALA A 24 -10.03 19.92 -10.44
N ALA A 25 -9.14 19.47 -9.54
CA ALA A 25 -7.90 20.17 -9.23
C ALA A 25 -6.94 20.19 -10.43
N THR A 26 -6.82 19.08 -11.17
CA THR A 26 -6.00 19.02 -12.39
C THR A 26 -6.55 19.92 -13.49
N LEU A 27 -7.86 19.94 -13.70
CA LEU A 27 -8.50 20.81 -14.68
C LEU A 27 -8.27 22.29 -14.37
N VAL A 28 -8.44 22.69 -13.11
CA VAL A 28 -8.13 24.06 -12.64
C VAL A 28 -6.66 24.39 -12.87
N LEU A 29 -5.74 23.49 -12.49
CA LEU A 29 -4.30 23.71 -12.65
C LEU A 29 -3.91 23.91 -14.12
N THR A 30 -4.39 23.05 -15.02
CA THR A 30 -4.15 23.17 -16.46
C THR A 30 -4.85 24.37 -17.10
N GLY A 31 -5.92 24.87 -16.48
CA GLY A 31 -6.60 26.11 -16.89
C GLY A 31 -5.84 27.37 -16.46
N MET A 32 -5.11 27.31 -15.34
CA MET A 32 -4.35 28.43 -14.80
C MET A 32 -2.98 28.61 -15.44
N GLN A 33 -2.33 27.51 -15.84
CA GLN A 33 -0.96 27.54 -16.34
C GLN A 33 -0.79 26.57 -17.52
N ASN A 34 0.02 26.97 -18.51
CA ASN A 34 0.36 26.08 -19.62
C ASN A 34 1.04 24.80 -19.09
N TYR A 35 0.63 23.64 -19.61
CA TYR A 35 1.12 22.33 -19.17
C TYR A 35 2.64 22.15 -19.26
N LYS A 36 3.34 22.98 -20.06
CA LYS A 36 4.80 22.96 -20.18
C LYS A 36 5.54 23.65 -19.04
N ASP A 37 4.87 24.57 -18.35
CA ASP A 37 5.49 25.44 -17.34
C ASP A 37 5.16 25.00 -15.90
N ILE A 38 4.38 23.93 -15.74
CA ILE A 38 3.98 23.41 -14.43
C ILE A 38 5.20 22.80 -13.73
N ASP A 39 5.53 23.33 -12.54
CA ASP A 39 6.63 22.81 -11.72
C ASP A 39 6.31 21.38 -11.22
N PRO A 40 7.18 20.38 -11.48
CA PRO A 40 6.96 18.99 -11.07
C PRO A 40 6.96 18.76 -9.55
N LYS A 41 7.56 19.66 -8.77
CA LYS A 41 7.68 19.58 -7.31
C LYS A 41 6.57 20.36 -6.60
N ALA A 42 6.17 21.50 -7.16
CA ALA A 42 5.25 22.43 -6.51
C ALA A 42 4.20 23.07 -7.45
N GLY A 43 3.60 22.27 -8.35
CA GLY A 43 2.73 22.76 -9.42
C GLY A 43 1.60 23.70 -8.99
N PHE A 44 0.88 23.41 -7.89
CA PHE A 44 -0.18 24.31 -7.42
C PHE A 44 0.37 25.63 -6.90
N ALA A 45 1.43 25.60 -6.07
CA ALA A 45 2.02 26.82 -5.53
C ALA A 45 2.61 27.70 -6.63
N SER A 46 3.28 27.11 -7.62
CA SER A 46 3.80 27.85 -8.78
C SER A 46 2.68 28.46 -9.62
N ALA A 47 1.59 27.72 -9.86
CA ALA A 47 0.46 28.23 -10.65
C ALA A 47 -0.24 29.42 -9.98
N PHE A 48 -0.51 29.35 -8.66
CA PHE A 48 -1.13 30.48 -7.94
C PHE A 48 -0.20 31.70 -7.86
N ASN A 49 1.12 31.50 -7.74
CA ASN A 49 2.08 32.60 -7.83
C ASN A 49 2.10 33.23 -9.23
N GLY A 50 2.05 32.42 -10.29
CA GLY A 50 2.05 32.89 -11.68
C GLY A 50 0.81 33.71 -12.05
N VAL A 51 -0.34 33.45 -11.40
CA VAL A 51 -1.60 34.19 -11.60
C VAL A 51 -1.69 35.43 -10.68
N GLY A 52 -0.66 35.71 -9.88
CA GLY A 52 -0.60 36.90 -9.01
C GLY A 52 -1.31 36.75 -7.67
N LEU A 53 -1.53 35.51 -7.19
CA LEU A 53 -2.18 35.20 -5.91
C LEU A 53 -1.21 34.55 -4.89
N PRO A 54 -0.12 35.24 -4.47
CA PRO A 54 0.95 34.65 -3.66
C PRO A 54 0.51 34.29 -2.23
N VAL A 55 -0.48 35.01 -1.67
CA VAL A 55 -1.04 34.70 -0.36
C VAL A 55 -1.73 33.33 -0.38
N ILE A 56 -2.51 33.06 -1.43
CA ILE A 56 -3.20 31.77 -1.60
C ILE A 56 -2.17 30.66 -1.83
N ALA A 57 -1.13 30.90 -2.65
CA ALA A 57 -0.05 29.94 -2.87
C ALA A 57 0.63 29.53 -1.56
N THR A 58 0.88 30.50 -0.66
CA THR A 58 1.50 30.25 0.65
C THR A 58 0.59 29.42 1.55
N ILE A 59 -0.69 29.79 1.65
CA ILE A 59 -1.68 29.05 2.45
C ILE A 59 -1.77 27.59 1.97
N ILE A 60 -1.93 27.37 0.66
CA ILE A 60 -1.99 26.02 0.08
C ILE A 60 -0.71 25.23 0.36
N SER A 61 0.46 25.86 0.26
CA SER A 61 1.74 25.21 0.54
C SER A 61 1.84 24.74 2.00
N VAL A 62 1.40 25.57 2.96
CA VAL A 62 1.37 25.20 4.39
C VAL A 62 0.43 24.01 4.61
N PHE A 63 -0.78 24.05 4.05
CA PHE A 63 -1.73 22.93 4.15
C PHE A 63 -1.20 21.67 3.48
N ALA A 64 -0.52 21.78 2.34
CA ALA A 64 0.09 20.65 1.66
C ALA A 64 1.16 19.97 2.53
N VAL A 65 2.02 20.74 3.18
CA VAL A 65 3.05 20.20 4.10
C VAL A 65 2.40 19.49 5.28
N LEU A 66 1.42 20.10 5.94
CA LEU A 66 0.70 19.48 7.06
C LEU A 66 -0.03 18.20 6.65
N SER A 67 -0.65 18.20 5.46
CA SER A 67 -1.34 17.04 4.89
C SER A 67 -0.36 15.90 4.59
N ILE A 68 0.75 16.19 3.92
CA ILE A 68 1.78 15.19 3.58
C ILE A 68 2.37 14.57 4.85
N LEU A 69 2.64 15.38 5.90
CA LEU A 69 3.12 14.86 7.19
C LEU A 69 2.12 13.88 7.83
N THR A 70 0.83 14.23 7.81
CA THR A 70 -0.24 13.37 8.35
C THR A 70 -0.35 12.05 7.57
N VAL A 71 -0.28 12.13 6.23
CA VAL A 71 -0.30 10.97 5.35
C VAL A 71 0.93 10.08 5.59
N MET A 72 2.12 10.67 5.71
CA MET A 72 3.36 9.95 5.99
C MET A 72 3.28 9.17 7.31
N LEU A 73 2.80 9.78 8.39
CA LEU A 73 2.61 9.10 9.68
C LEU A 73 1.62 7.94 9.56
N THR A 74 0.52 8.14 8.82
CA THR A 74 -0.50 7.11 8.58
C THR A 74 0.08 5.90 7.84
N PHE A 75 0.90 6.14 6.80
CA PHE A 75 1.59 5.07 6.07
C PHE A 75 2.61 4.33 6.94
N LEU A 76 3.37 5.03 7.78
CA LEU A 76 4.32 4.42 8.71
C LEU A 76 3.62 3.45 9.68
N LEU A 77 2.46 3.86 10.20
CA LEU A 77 1.61 3.01 11.04
C LEU A 77 1.02 1.82 10.25
N GLY A 78 0.70 2.01 8.97
CA GLY A 78 0.27 0.94 8.08
C GLY A 78 1.35 -0.14 7.90
N VAL A 79 2.58 0.27 7.56
CA VAL A 79 3.72 -0.65 7.36
C VAL A 79 4.01 -1.46 8.62
N THR A 80 4.03 -0.80 9.78
CA THR A 80 4.33 -1.47 11.06
C THR A 80 3.30 -2.54 11.40
N ARG A 81 2.01 -2.30 11.13
CA ARG A 81 0.94 -3.28 11.33
C ARG A 81 1.07 -4.49 10.41
N VAL A 82 1.39 -4.27 9.12
CA VAL A 82 1.58 -5.37 8.15
C VAL A 82 2.77 -6.24 8.55
N TRP A 83 3.89 -5.64 8.91
CA TRP A 83 5.08 -6.36 9.37
C TRP A 83 4.82 -7.13 10.66
N PHE A 84 4.08 -6.52 11.60
CA PHE A 84 3.67 -7.19 12.83
C PHE A 84 2.80 -8.41 12.54
N SER A 85 1.79 -8.30 11.65
CA SER A 85 0.96 -9.45 11.27
C SER A 85 1.77 -10.53 10.54
N MET A 86 2.65 -10.17 9.61
CA MET A 86 3.50 -11.14 8.90
C MET A 86 4.47 -11.87 9.83
N SER A 87 5.02 -11.16 10.82
CA SER A 87 5.88 -11.76 11.85
C SER A 87 5.09 -12.69 12.78
N ARG A 88 3.89 -12.28 13.19
CA ARG A 88 2.97 -13.12 13.97
C ARG A 88 2.56 -14.38 13.21
N ASP A 89 2.38 -14.29 11.90
CA ASP A 89 2.04 -15.43 11.03
C ASP A 89 3.27 -16.33 10.72
N GLY A 90 4.44 -16.01 11.27
CA GLY A 90 5.68 -16.78 11.14
C GLY A 90 6.44 -16.59 9.83
N LEU A 91 5.98 -15.67 8.97
CA LEU A 91 6.59 -15.38 7.67
C LEU A 91 7.88 -14.53 7.78
N LEU A 92 8.01 -13.77 8.88
CA LEU A 92 9.18 -12.97 9.21
C LEU A 92 9.77 -13.41 10.57
N PRO A 93 11.04 -13.08 10.86
CA PRO A 93 11.64 -13.50 12.13
C PRO A 93 10.87 -12.94 13.32
N GLY A 94 10.75 -13.72 14.40
CA GLY A 94 9.87 -13.40 15.54
C GLY A 94 10.26 -12.12 16.31
N TRP A 95 11.51 -11.65 16.14
CA TRP A 95 11.98 -10.39 16.71
C TRP A 95 11.16 -9.17 16.28
N PHE A 96 10.52 -9.20 15.10
CA PHE A 96 9.66 -8.12 14.60
C PHE A 96 8.29 -8.10 15.28
N ALA A 97 7.88 -9.21 15.91
CA ALA A 97 6.62 -9.32 16.66
C ALA A 97 6.76 -8.92 18.14
N LYS A 98 7.97 -8.64 18.64
CA LYS A 98 8.15 -8.23 20.04
C LYS A 98 7.64 -6.81 20.24
N THR A 99 6.50 -6.69 20.92
CA THR A 99 5.87 -5.42 21.28
C THR A 99 6.45 -4.87 22.56
N ASP A 100 6.43 -3.54 22.70
CA ASP A 100 6.73 -2.88 23.98
C ASP A 100 5.55 -3.04 24.98
N ARG A 101 5.71 -2.56 26.22
CA ARG A 101 4.72 -2.57 27.31
C ARG A 101 3.35 -1.99 26.90
N HIS A 102 3.31 -1.12 25.89
CA HIS A 102 2.08 -0.49 25.36
C HIS A 102 1.48 -1.23 24.14
N GLY A 103 2.00 -2.41 23.77
CA GLY A 103 1.50 -3.18 22.63
C GLY A 103 1.87 -2.61 21.25
N THR A 104 2.74 -1.60 21.20
CA THR A 104 3.20 -0.99 19.95
C THR A 104 4.51 -1.62 19.45
N PRO A 105 4.64 -1.95 18.15
CA PRO A 105 5.87 -2.50 17.58
C PRO A 105 6.91 -1.39 17.31
N GLN A 106 7.38 -0.71 18.36
CA GLN A 106 8.23 0.49 18.26
C GLN A 106 9.52 0.25 17.44
N ARG A 107 10.09 -0.95 17.49
CA ARG A 107 11.29 -1.32 16.73
C ARG A 107 11.05 -1.26 15.23
N VAL A 108 9.91 -1.79 14.78
CA VAL A 108 9.51 -1.77 13.37
C VAL A 108 9.33 -0.33 12.90
N THR A 109 8.75 0.53 13.76
CA THR A 109 8.54 1.95 13.46
C THR A 109 9.86 2.68 13.25
N TRP A 110 10.84 2.48 14.13
CA TRP A 110 12.17 3.08 13.97
C TRP A 110 12.90 2.58 12.74
N ILE A 111 12.92 1.25 12.51
CA ILE A 111 13.58 0.67 11.35
C ILE A 111 12.95 1.18 10.04
N ALA A 112 11.62 1.14 9.94
CA ALA A 112 10.90 1.63 8.77
C ALA A 112 11.10 3.13 8.55
N GLY A 113 11.07 3.93 9.63
CA GLY A 113 11.26 5.37 9.57
C GLY A 113 12.67 5.77 9.14
N VAL A 114 13.70 5.20 9.76
CA VAL A 114 15.11 5.46 9.41
C VAL A 114 15.41 4.98 8.00
N ALA A 115 14.97 3.78 7.62
CA ALA A 115 15.13 3.28 6.26
C ALA A 115 14.43 4.19 5.24
N SER A 116 13.20 4.64 5.52
CA SER A 116 12.48 5.57 4.64
C SER A 116 13.18 6.92 4.52
N ALA A 117 13.71 7.46 5.63
CA ALA A 117 14.46 8.71 5.62
C ALA A 117 15.75 8.62 4.79
N LEU A 118 16.49 7.51 4.93
CA LEU A 118 17.68 7.24 4.10
C LEU A 118 17.32 7.13 2.63
N LEU A 119 16.28 6.37 2.29
CA LEU A 119 15.82 6.23 0.91
C LEU A 119 15.36 7.56 0.31
N ALA A 120 14.64 8.38 1.09
CA ALA A 120 14.18 9.71 0.66
C ALA A 120 15.33 10.70 0.45
N GLY A 121 16.45 10.56 1.18
CA GLY A 121 17.63 11.40 1.00
C GLY A 121 18.53 11.00 -0.17
N VAL A 122 18.55 9.70 -0.53
CA VAL A 122 19.48 9.15 -1.55
C VAL A 122 18.82 9.04 -2.93
N PHE A 123 17.53 8.68 -3.00
CA PHE A 123 16.88 8.37 -4.28
C PHE A 123 16.02 9.53 -4.78
N PRO A 124 16.01 9.79 -6.11
CA PRO A 124 15.15 10.81 -6.69
C PRO A 124 13.68 10.40 -6.55
N ILE A 125 12.82 11.37 -6.20
CA ILE A 125 11.39 11.15 -5.94
C ILE A 125 10.69 10.41 -7.09
N LYS A 126 11.06 10.69 -8.34
CA LYS A 126 10.49 10.02 -9.52
C LYS A 126 10.78 8.52 -9.53
N ALA A 127 12.00 8.12 -9.22
CA ALA A 127 12.37 6.70 -9.21
C ALA A 127 11.66 5.94 -8.08
N VAL A 128 11.51 6.56 -6.91
CA VAL A 128 10.77 5.98 -5.77
C VAL A 128 9.28 5.90 -6.10
N ALA A 129 8.72 6.90 -6.77
CA ALA A 129 7.33 6.91 -7.23
C ALA A 129 7.08 5.81 -8.26
N ASP A 130 7.95 5.64 -9.26
CA ASP A 130 7.83 4.59 -10.27
C ASP A 130 7.89 3.19 -9.63
N LEU A 131 8.80 2.98 -8.66
CA LEU A 131 8.90 1.72 -7.91
C LEU A 131 7.68 1.45 -7.03
N THR A 132 7.11 2.50 -6.44
CA THR A 132 5.88 2.39 -5.64
C THR A 132 4.69 2.05 -6.54
N ASN A 133 4.60 2.70 -7.71
CA ASN A 133 3.53 2.47 -8.68
C ASN A 133 3.53 1.04 -9.20
N ILE A 134 4.67 0.49 -9.62
CA ILE A 134 4.73 -0.91 -10.08
C ILE A 134 4.31 -1.88 -8.96
N GLY A 135 4.70 -1.61 -7.71
CA GLY A 135 4.33 -2.44 -6.56
C GLY A 135 2.82 -2.42 -6.27
N ILE A 136 2.20 -1.24 -6.27
CA ILE A 136 0.75 -1.08 -6.05
C ILE A 136 -0.04 -1.72 -7.19
N LEU A 137 0.36 -1.49 -8.44
CA LEU A 137 -0.29 -2.08 -9.61
C LEU A 137 -0.19 -3.61 -9.59
N ALA A 138 0.99 -4.16 -9.27
CA ALA A 138 1.16 -5.61 -9.12
C ALA A 138 0.28 -6.18 -8.00
N ALA A 139 0.20 -5.50 -6.85
CA ALA A 139 -0.69 -5.90 -5.76
C ALA A 139 -2.17 -5.87 -6.20
N PHE A 140 -2.59 -4.87 -6.98
CA PHE A 140 -3.94 -4.82 -7.54
C PHE A 140 -4.22 -5.97 -8.51
N VAL A 141 -3.29 -6.30 -9.40
CA VAL A 141 -3.41 -7.49 -10.28
C VAL A 141 -3.60 -8.75 -9.44
N VAL A 142 -2.76 -8.96 -8.42
CA VAL A 142 -2.86 -10.13 -7.53
C VAL A 142 -4.18 -10.16 -6.77
N VAL A 143 -4.65 -9.03 -6.24
CA VAL A 143 -5.93 -8.94 -5.52
C VAL A 143 -7.11 -9.23 -6.45
N CYS A 144 -7.17 -8.62 -7.63
CA CYS A 144 -8.23 -8.84 -8.60
C CYS A 144 -8.25 -10.31 -9.07
N PHE A 145 -7.09 -10.88 -9.37
CA PHE A 145 -6.98 -12.29 -9.73
C PHE A 145 -7.39 -13.21 -8.56
N SER A 146 -6.94 -12.91 -7.34
CA SER A 146 -7.31 -13.67 -6.14
C SER A 146 -8.82 -13.66 -5.89
N VAL A 147 -9.49 -12.53 -6.13
CA VAL A 147 -10.96 -12.43 -6.03
C VAL A 147 -11.66 -13.31 -7.05
N ILE A 148 -11.18 -13.37 -8.29
CA ILE A 148 -11.70 -14.28 -9.33
C ILE A 148 -11.52 -15.73 -8.87
N VAL A 149 -10.29 -16.12 -8.50
CA VAL A 149 -9.99 -17.49 -8.04
C VAL A 149 -10.82 -17.89 -6.82
N PHE A 150 -10.96 -16.98 -5.84
CA PHE A 150 -11.75 -17.22 -4.64
C PHE A 150 -13.23 -17.40 -4.96
N ARG A 151 -13.74 -16.73 -6.00
CA ARG A 151 -15.13 -16.89 -6.46
C ARG A 151 -15.43 -18.30 -6.94
N TYR A 152 -14.46 -18.94 -7.60
CA TYR A 152 -14.58 -20.30 -8.15
C TYR A 152 -14.20 -21.39 -7.12
N LYS A 153 -13.15 -21.21 -6.32
CA LYS A 153 -12.70 -22.23 -5.34
C LYS A 153 -13.57 -22.32 -4.09
N LYS A 154 -14.18 -21.23 -3.64
CA LYS A 154 -15.03 -21.19 -2.43
C LYS A 154 -16.35 -20.47 -2.73
N PRO A 155 -17.27 -21.11 -3.47
CA PRO A 155 -18.52 -20.49 -3.86
C PRO A 155 -19.43 -20.15 -2.67
N ASP A 156 -19.44 -20.99 -1.63
CA ASP A 156 -20.37 -20.93 -0.49
C ASP A 156 -19.89 -20.09 0.71
N ALA A 157 -18.73 -19.44 0.59
CA ALA A 157 -18.22 -18.59 1.67
C ALA A 157 -19.17 -17.40 1.94
N PRO A 158 -19.49 -17.07 3.20
CA PRO A 158 -20.36 -15.94 3.53
C PRO A 158 -19.72 -14.61 3.12
N ARG A 159 -20.37 -13.84 2.25
CA ARG A 159 -19.87 -12.56 1.73
C ARG A 159 -20.76 -11.41 2.17
N THR A 160 -20.20 -10.46 2.91
CA THR A 160 -20.91 -9.23 3.33
C THR A 160 -21.10 -8.24 2.17
N PHE A 161 -20.23 -8.28 1.17
CA PHE A 161 -20.32 -7.48 -0.06
C PHE A 161 -20.10 -8.37 -1.29
N ARG A 162 -20.96 -8.23 -2.30
CA ARG A 162 -20.84 -8.92 -3.59
C ARG A 162 -20.48 -7.89 -4.64
N LEU A 163 -19.38 -8.12 -5.35
CA LEU A 163 -19.00 -7.29 -6.49
C LEU A 163 -20.07 -7.42 -7.59
N PRO A 164 -20.64 -6.31 -8.09
CA PRO A 164 -21.50 -6.37 -9.25
C PRO A 164 -20.68 -6.82 -10.48
N LEU A 165 -21.30 -7.49 -11.44
CA LEU A 165 -20.68 -7.83 -12.74
C LEU A 165 -19.37 -8.65 -12.64
N MET A 166 -19.32 -9.61 -11.71
CA MET A 166 -18.27 -10.64 -11.68
C MET A 166 -18.37 -11.56 -12.91
N PRO A 167 -17.27 -11.93 -13.59
CA PRO A 167 -15.86 -11.57 -13.35
C PRO A 167 -15.36 -10.36 -14.16
N VAL A 168 -16.24 -9.64 -14.86
CA VAL A 168 -15.87 -8.55 -15.78
C VAL A 168 -15.15 -7.40 -15.06
N ILE A 169 -15.63 -6.97 -13.90
CA ILE A 169 -15.00 -5.86 -13.15
C ILE A 169 -13.57 -6.22 -12.70
N PRO A 170 -13.31 -7.34 -12.01
CA PRO A 170 -11.94 -7.71 -11.68
C PRO A 170 -11.06 -7.97 -12.89
N ALA A 171 -11.61 -8.55 -13.97
CA ALA A 171 -10.84 -8.77 -15.20
C ALA A 171 -10.40 -7.45 -15.84
N PHE A 172 -11.29 -6.46 -15.90
CA PHE A 172 -10.93 -5.11 -16.34
C PHE A 172 -9.85 -4.49 -15.43
N GLY A 173 -9.96 -4.67 -14.11
CA GLY A 173 -8.93 -4.23 -13.16
C GLY A 173 -7.55 -4.83 -13.45
N VAL A 174 -7.49 -6.16 -13.69
CA VAL A 174 -6.24 -6.83 -14.09
C VAL A 174 -5.69 -6.25 -15.39
N LEU A 175 -6.54 -6.11 -16.42
CA LEU A 175 -6.13 -5.61 -17.73
C LEU A 175 -5.63 -4.17 -17.66
N ALA A 176 -6.35 -3.29 -16.95
CA ALA A 176 -5.99 -1.89 -16.79
C ALA A 176 -4.70 -1.73 -15.98
N SER A 177 -4.54 -2.46 -14.87
CA SER A 177 -3.31 -2.43 -14.08
C SER A 177 -2.12 -3.00 -14.85
N ALA A 178 -2.29 -4.11 -15.58
CA ALA A 178 -1.24 -4.68 -16.42
C ALA A 178 -0.84 -3.71 -17.55
N PHE A 179 -1.82 -3.06 -18.20
CA PHE A 179 -1.57 -2.06 -19.23
C PHE A 179 -0.72 -0.89 -18.69
N LEU A 180 -1.05 -0.36 -17.51
CA LEU A 180 -0.25 0.68 -16.87
C LEU A 180 1.16 0.18 -16.52
N MET A 181 1.29 -1.05 -16.02
CA MET A 181 2.61 -1.64 -15.74
C MET A 181 3.51 -1.73 -16.98
N PHE A 182 2.94 -2.00 -18.17
CA PHE A 182 3.70 -2.04 -19.41
C PHE A 182 4.22 -0.68 -19.87
N GLN A 183 3.61 0.43 -19.42
CA GLN A 183 4.10 1.77 -19.74
C GLN A 183 5.30 2.22 -18.88
N LEU A 184 5.63 1.49 -17.81
CA LEU A 184 6.77 1.82 -16.96
C LEU A 184 8.09 1.40 -17.63
N HIS A 185 9.15 2.15 -17.33
CA HIS A 185 10.50 1.86 -17.84
C HIS A 185 10.99 0.47 -17.42
N TRP A 186 11.82 -0.15 -18.27
CA TRP A 186 12.39 -1.48 -18.05
C TRP A 186 13.22 -1.56 -16.75
N GLU A 187 13.86 -0.46 -16.34
CA GLU A 187 14.59 -0.39 -15.07
C GLU A 187 13.69 -0.66 -13.86
N THR A 188 12.45 -0.17 -13.91
CA THR A 188 11.48 -0.35 -12.84
C THR A 188 11.07 -1.82 -12.73
N TRP A 189 10.90 -2.49 -13.87
CA TRP A 189 10.67 -3.93 -13.92
C TRP A 189 11.84 -4.73 -13.35
N LEU A 190 13.07 -4.38 -13.72
CA LEU A 190 14.26 -5.05 -13.19
C LEU A 190 14.33 -4.95 -11.67
N ARG A 191 14.17 -3.74 -11.12
CA ARG A 191 14.19 -3.49 -9.67
C ARG A 191 13.07 -4.27 -8.96
N PHE A 192 11.87 -4.30 -9.54
CA PHE A 192 10.74 -5.05 -9.02
C PHE A 192 10.99 -6.57 -9.00
N VAL A 193 11.52 -7.13 -10.09
CA VAL A 193 11.85 -8.56 -10.18
C VAL A 193 12.95 -8.92 -9.19
N VAL A 194 14.02 -8.10 -9.08
CA VAL A 194 15.08 -8.32 -8.08
C VAL A 194 14.49 -8.34 -6.67
N TRP A 195 13.62 -7.39 -6.34
CA TRP A 195 12.96 -7.35 -5.04
C TRP A 195 12.07 -8.58 -4.79
N LEU A 196 11.31 -9.02 -5.80
CA LEU A 196 10.51 -10.25 -5.71
C LEU A 196 11.38 -11.49 -5.50
N VAL A 197 12.50 -11.60 -6.21
CA VAL A 197 13.45 -12.72 -6.04
C VAL A 197 14.03 -12.72 -4.63
N ILE A 198 14.43 -11.56 -4.09
CA ILE A 198 14.89 -11.44 -2.70
C ILE A 198 13.78 -11.90 -1.73
N GLY A 199 12.55 -11.43 -1.92
CA GLY A 199 11.41 -11.86 -1.11
C GLY A 199 11.16 -13.37 -1.18
N LEU A 200 11.31 -13.96 -2.36
CA LEU A 200 11.14 -15.39 -2.60
C LEU A 200 12.25 -16.21 -1.93
N ILE A 201 13.50 -15.74 -1.97
CA ILE A 201 14.64 -16.35 -1.26
C ILE A 201 14.39 -16.34 0.25
N ILE A 202 13.94 -15.21 0.81
CA ILE A 202 13.59 -15.10 2.23
C ILE A 202 12.43 -16.04 2.57
N TYR A 203 11.41 -16.12 1.71
CA TYR A 203 10.26 -17.00 1.91
C TYR A 203 10.66 -18.48 1.89
N PHE A 204 11.44 -18.94 0.91
CA PHE A 204 11.86 -20.35 0.84
C PHE A 204 12.92 -20.70 1.89
N GLY A 205 13.80 -19.76 2.23
CA GLY A 205 14.84 -19.96 3.24
C GLY A 205 14.29 -19.98 4.68
N TYR A 206 13.42 -19.02 5.01
CA TYR A 206 12.90 -18.82 6.38
C TYR A 206 11.40 -19.12 6.49
N GLY A 207 10.59 -18.48 5.65
CA GLY A 207 9.12 -18.48 5.74
C GLY A 207 8.48 -19.87 5.64
N ARG A 208 8.99 -20.75 4.76
CA ARG A 208 8.46 -22.12 4.59
C ARG A 208 8.68 -23.00 5.82
N LYS A 209 9.78 -22.79 6.57
CA LYS A 209 10.12 -23.59 7.76
C LYS A 209 9.45 -23.09 9.04
N HIS A 210 9.07 -21.81 9.11
CA HIS A 210 8.55 -21.16 10.32
C HIS A 210 7.10 -20.69 10.23
N SER A 211 6.43 -20.88 9.08
CA SER A 211 5.02 -20.51 8.93
C SER A 211 4.11 -21.42 9.76
N LEU A 212 3.23 -20.81 10.54
CA LEU A 212 2.24 -21.49 11.40
C LEU A 212 1.20 -22.34 10.63
N MET A 213 1.09 -22.14 9.31
CA MET A 213 0.27 -22.99 8.43
C MET A 213 0.97 -24.29 7.99
N ASN A 214 2.27 -24.45 8.30
CA ASN A 214 2.99 -25.70 8.12
C ASN A 214 2.86 -26.54 9.42
N PRO A 215 2.23 -27.72 9.39
CA PRO A 215 2.05 -28.58 10.57
C PRO A 215 3.37 -28.96 11.25
N ASP A 216 4.45 -29.06 10.47
CA ASP A 216 5.78 -29.45 10.94
C ASP A 216 6.64 -28.25 11.40
N SER A 217 6.08 -27.04 11.52
CA SER A 217 6.85 -25.90 12.03
C SER A 217 6.93 -25.95 13.56
N PRO A 218 8.10 -25.65 14.17
CA PRO A 218 8.25 -25.64 15.63
C PRO A 218 7.26 -24.71 16.36
N ARG A 219 6.80 -23.67 15.67
CA ARG A 219 5.81 -22.71 16.19
C ARG A 219 4.36 -23.21 16.10
N HIS A 220 4.06 -24.14 15.19
CA HIS A 220 2.76 -24.78 15.13
C HIS A 220 2.56 -25.69 16.35
N GLU A 221 3.59 -26.46 16.71
CA GLU A 221 3.59 -27.29 17.92
C GLU A 221 3.42 -26.43 19.20
N GLU A 222 4.18 -25.34 19.36
CA GLU A 222 4.01 -24.42 20.51
C GLU A 222 2.60 -23.80 20.59
N ALA A 223 2.01 -23.43 19.45
CA ALA A 223 0.66 -22.85 19.42
C ALA A 223 -0.43 -23.88 19.76
N VAL A 224 -0.27 -25.12 19.30
CA VAL A 224 -1.17 -26.24 19.63
C VAL A 224 -1.03 -26.62 21.11
N GLU A 225 0.18 -26.58 21.66
CA GLU A 225 0.45 -26.91 23.06
C GLU A 225 -0.08 -25.85 24.04
N MET A 226 0.02 -24.56 23.71
CA MET A 226 -0.54 -23.46 24.52
C MET A 226 -2.08 -23.45 24.57
N HIS A 227 -2.75 -24.01 23.56
CA HIS A 227 -4.21 -24.12 23.50
C HIS A 227 -4.77 -25.46 23.98
N ARG A 228 -3.92 -26.37 24.46
CA ARG A 228 -4.39 -27.60 25.12
C ARG A 228 -5.02 -27.19 26.47
N PRO A 229 -6.29 -27.54 26.75
CA PRO A 229 -6.86 -27.28 28.07
C PRO A 229 -5.99 -27.97 29.11
N LEU A 230 -5.55 -27.22 30.12
CA LEU A 230 -4.83 -27.76 31.27
C LEU A 230 -5.73 -28.84 31.90
N ALA A 231 -5.29 -30.10 31.80
CA ALA A 231 -5.95 -31.24 32.41
C ALA A 231 -5.76 -31.21 33.93
#